data_AF-A0A832IHB1-F1
#
_entry.id   AF-A0A832IHB1-F1
#
_cell.length_a   1.000
_cell.length_b   1.000
_cell.length_c   1.000
_cell.angle_alpha   90.00
_cell.angle_beta   90.00
_cell.angle_gamma   90.00
#
_symmetry.space_group_name_H-M   'P 1'
#
loop_
_entity.id
_entity.type
_entity.pdbx_description
1 polymer ?
#
loop_
_entity_poly.entity_id
_entity_poly.type
_entity_poly.pdbx_seq_one_letter_code
_entity_poly.pdbx_strand_id
1 'polypeptide(L)'
;MMVPIAIIAGLFFIFGFVTWINGSLIPFMKTLNELTSAQAYLVATASYISFVFMALPASWVIKKIGYRKGMSLGLIIMAIGALVFIPAAEARTYWIFLTGIFIQGTGMTMLQTASNPYITILGPIKSAAKRIAIMGISNKVAGALANLV
;
A
#
# COMPACT_ATOMS: atom_id res chain seq x y z
N MET A 1 -1.98 -20.03 -16.48
CA MET A 1 -1.22 -19.51 -15.32
C MET A 1 -0.64 -18.11 -15.51
N MET A 2 -0.53 -17.57 -16.73
CA MET A 2 0.01 -16.22 -16.94
C MET A 2 -0.89 -15.10 -16.42
N VAL A 3 -2.22 -15.23 -16.57
CA VAL A 3 -3.19 -14.19 -16.16
C VAL A 3 -3.12 -13.86 -14.65
N PRO A 4 -3.12 -14.82 -13.71
CA PRO A 4 -3.00 -14.48 -12.29
C PRO A 4 -1.63 -13.88 -11.90
N ILE A 5 -0.55 -14.26 -12.59
CA ILE A 5 0.78 -13.67 -12.36
C ILE A 5 0.79 -12.22 -12.82
N ALA A 6 0.19 -11.91 -13.97
CA ALA A 6 0.07 -10.53 -14.46
C ALA A 6 -0.77 -9.66 -13.51
N ILE A 7 -1.87 -10.20 -12.97
CA ILE A 7 -2.68 -9.48 -11.97
C ILE A 7 -1.86 -9.18 -10.71
N ILE A 8 -1.14 -10.16 -10.15
CA ILE A 8 -0.31 -9.93 -8.96
C ILE A 8 0.84 -8.96 -9.27
N ALA A 9 1.43 -9.01 -10.46
CA ALA A 9 2.42 -8.03 -10.89
C ALA A 9 1.82 -6.62 -10.87
N GLY A 10 0.60 -6.44 -11.40
CA GLY A 10 -0.13 -5.18 -11.31
C GLY A 10 -0.40 -4.73 -9.87
N LEU A 11 -0.71 -5.65 -8.95
CA LEU A 11 -0.85 -5.31 -7.52
C LEU A 11 0.49 -4.83 -6.93
N PHE A 12 1.59 -5.51 -7.22
CA PHE A 12 2.92 -5.09 -6.77
C PHE A 12 3.37 -3.77 -7.37
N PHE A 13 2.96 -3.48 -8.60
CA PHE A 13 3.12 -2.17 -9.21
C PHE A 13 2.40 -1.10 -8.38
N ILE A 14 1.12 -1.31 -8.05
CA ILE A 14 0.35 -0.39 -7.19
C ILE A 14 1.04 -0.19 -5.83
N PHE A 15 1.61 -1.25 -5.23
CA PHE A 15 2.35 -1.12 -3.96
C PHE A 15 3.54 -0.18 -4.11
N GLY A 16 4.36 -0.40 -5.14
CA GLY A 16 5.53 0.43 -5.41
C GLY A 16 5.14 1.87 -5.64
N PHE A 17 4.17 2.08 -6.53
CA PHE A 17 3.69 3.42 -6.86
C PHE A 17 3.22 4.20 -5.62
N VAL A 18 2.33 3.61 -4.83
CA VAL A 18 1.76 4.30 -3.66
C VAL A 18 2.80 4.48 -2.56
N THR A 19 3.74 3.53 -2.37
CA THR A 19 4.78 3.66 -1.34
C THR A 19 5.67 4.87 -1.62
N TRP A 20 6.04 5.04 -2.89
CA TRP A 20 6.94 6.12 -3.31
C TRP A 20 6.21 7.47 -3.37
N ILE A 21 4.99 7.52 -3.91
CA ILE A 21 4.17 8.74 -3.84
C ILE A 21 3.96 9.18 -2.39
N ASN A 22 3.69 8.26 -1.47
CA ASN A 22 3.54 8.62 -0.05
C ASN A 22 4.82 9.23 0.52
N GLY A 23 5.98 8.73 0.10
CA GLY A 23 7.28 9.29 0.46
C GLY A 23 7.45 10.75 0.02
N SER A 24 6.93 11.12 -1.16
CA SER A 24 6.97 12.48 -1.70
C SER A 24 5.82 13.37 -1.20
N LEU A 25 4.65 12.78 -0.94
CA LEU A 25 3.43 13.45 -0.51
C LEU A 25 3.54 14.00 0.91
N ILE A 26 4.20 13.28 1.82
CA ILE A 26 4.37 13.71 3.21
C ILE A 26 5.18 15.03 3.29
N PRO A 27 6.37 15.15 2.67
CA PRO A 27 7.09 16.43 2.58
C PRO A 27 6.28 17.53 1.91
N PHE A 28 5.54 17.21 0.85
CA PHE A 28 4.68 18.19 0.17
C PHE A 28 3.61 18.76 1.11
N MET A 29 2.93 17.90 1.87
CA MET A 29 1.93 18.30 2.86
C MET A 29 2.55 19.02 4.07
N LYS A 30 3.80 18.71 4.42
CA LYS A 30 4.56 19.47 5.42
C LYS A 30 4.72 20.92 4.98
N THR A 31 5.07 21.14 3.73
CA THR A 31 5.23 22.50 3.17
C THR A 31 3.88 23.21 3.04
N LEU A 32 2.86 22.54 2.49
CA LEU A 32 1.55 23.16 2.26
C LEU A 32 0.80 23.55 3.54
N ASN A 33 0.90 22.74 4.59
CA ASN A 33 0.19 22.94 5.86
C ASN A 33 1.12 23.51 6.96
N GLU A 34 2.32 23.97 6.59
CA GLU A 34 3.33 24.52 7.50
C GLU A 34 3.59 23.64 8.73
N LEU A 35 3.63 22.32 8.53
CA LEU A 35 3.73 21.36 9.61
C LEU A 35 5.11 21.41 10.27
N THR A 36 5.11 21.28 11.59
CA THR A 36 6.34 21.08 12.35
C THR A 36 7.01 19.75 11.96
N SER A 37 8.33 19.65 12.14
CA SER A 37 9.05 18.40 11.86
C SER A 37 8.50 17.21 12.66
N ALA A 38 8.05 17.42 13.91
CA ALA A 38 7.42 16.39 14.73
C ALA A 38 6.12 15.86 14.10
N GLN A 39 5.28 16.73 13.55
CA GLN A 39 4.06 16.34 12.83
C GLN A 39 4.37 15.56 11.55
N ALA A 40 5.37 15.97 10.78
CA ALA A 40 5.77 15.21 9.58
C ALA A 40 6.23 13.79 9.93
N TYR A 41 7.00 13.62 11.01
CA TYR A 41 7.40 12.30 11.50
C TYR A 41 6.20 11.46 11.94
N LEU A 42 5.25 12.06 12.66
CA LEU A 42 4.02 11.38 13.07
C LEU A 42 3.23 10.81 11.89
N VAL A 43 3.21 11.48 10.74
CA VAL A 43 2.57 10.93 9.53
C VAL A 43 3.28 9.68 9.04
N ALA A 44 4.62 9.72 8.96
CA ALA A 44 5.39 8.53 8.59
C ALA A 44 5.14 7.39 9.60
N THR A 45 5.14 7.70 10.89
CA THR A 45 4.85 6.74 11.96
C THR A 45 3.43 6.17 11.84
N ALA A 46 2.42 6.96 11.47
CA ALA A 46 1.05 6.48 11.27
C ALA A 46 0.97 5.39 10.18
N SER A 47 1.74 5.53 9.11
CA SER A 47 1.87 4.48 8.08
C SER A 47 2.46 3.19 8.65
N TYR A 48 3.57 3.29 9.40
CA TYR A 48 4.20 2.13 10.04
C TYR A 48 3.34 1.46 11.11
N ILE A 49 2.65 2.25 11.95
CA ILE A 49 1.72 1.75 12.96
C ILE A 49 0.58 1.00 12.27
N SER A 50 0.07 1.50 11.15
CA SER A 50 -0.96 0.78 10.39
C SER A 50 -0.47 -0.61 9.97
N PHE A 51 0.76 -0.73 9.45
CA PHE A 51 1.33 -2.05 9.10
C PHE A 51 1.38 -3.00 10.29
N VAL A 52 1.88 -2.53 11.43
CA VAL A 52 2.01 -3.37 12.63
C VAL A 52 0.64 -3.75 13.19
N PHE A 53 -0.24 -2.77 13.36
CA PHE A 53 -1.54 -2.96 14.00
C PHE A 53 -2.49 -3.78 13.12
N MET A 54 -2.46 -3.57 11.80
CA MET A 54 -3.36 -4.24 10.86
C MET A 54 -2.83 -5.57 10.35
N ALA A 55 -1.57 -5.96 10.62
CA ALA A 55 -1.04 -7.25 10.15
C ALA A 55 -1.84 -8.44 10.68
N LEU A 56 -2.13 -8.48 11.99
CA LEU A 56 -2.91 -9.56 12.60
C LEU A 56 -4.39 -9.55 12.15
N PRO A 57 -5.11 -8.40 12.22
CA PRO A 57 -6.47 -8.29 11.68
C PRO A 57 -6.55 -8.68 10.20
N ALA A 58 -5.63 -8.20 9.36
CA ALA A 58 -5.61 -8.52 7.94
C ALA A 58 -5.47 -10.02 7.71
N SER A 59 -4.52 -10.67 8.41
CA SER A 59 -4.34 -12.11 8.33
C SER A 59 -5.61 -12.88 8.72
N TRP A 60 -6.28 -12.46 9.80
CA TRP A 60 -7.54 -13.06 10.22
C TRP A 60 -8.67 -12.87 9.20
N VAL A 61 -8.82 -11.67 8.65
CA VAL A 61 -9.82 -11.39 7.61
C VAL A 61 -9.54 -12.24 6.38
N ILE A 62 -8.29 -12.30 5.91
CA ILE A 62 -7.88 -13.10 4.74
C ILE A 62 -8.13 -14.59 4.97
N LYS A 63 -7.91 -15.12 6.19
CA LYS A 63 -8.26 -16.51 6.52
C LYS A 63 -9.76 -16.78 6.37
N LYS A 64 -10.62 -15.80 6.65
CA LYS A 64 -12.08 -15.94 6.51
C LYS A 64 -12.59 -15.79 5.08
N ILE A 65 -12.11 -14.80 4.34
CA ILE A 65 -12.65 -14.45 3.01
C ILE A 65 -11.81 -15.01 1.85
N GLY A 66 -10.63 -15.54 2.13
CA GLY A 66 -9.67 -16.05 1.16
C GLY A 66 -8.81 -14.96 0.50
N TYR A 67 -7.73 -15.39 -0.15
CA TYR A 67 -6.73 -14.49 -0.76
C TYR A 67 -7.30 -13.55 -1.82
N ARG A 68 -8.13 -14.05 -2.75
CA ARG A 68 -8.67 -13.25 -3.86
C ARG A 68 -9.55 -12.10 -3.36
N LYS A 69 -10.50 -12.39 -2.46
CA LYS A 69 -11.35 -11.37 -1.86
C LYS A 69 -10.55 -10.45 -0.92
N GLY A 70 -9.56 -10.99 -0.22
CA GLY A 70 -8.62 -10.22 0.60
C GLY A 70 -7.87 -9.15 -0.20
N MET A 71 -7.31 -9.51 -1.35
CA MET A 71 -6.65 -8.55 -2.24
C MET A 71 -7.62 -7.49 -2.75
N SER A 72 -8.82 -7.88 -3.19
CA SER A 72 -9.84 -6.93 -3.65
C SER A 72 -10.27 -5.95 -2.55
N LEU A 73 -10.45 -6.42 -1.32
CA LEU A 73 -10.83 -5.57 -0.19
C LEU A 73 -9.68 -4.61 0.18
N GLY A 74 -8.43 -5.07 0.15
CA GLY A 74 -7.27 -4.18 0.35
C GLY A 74 -7.19 -3.08 -0.71
N LEU A 75 -7.49 -3.38 -1.98
CA LEU A 75 -7.57 -2.36 -3.05
C LEU A 75 -8.66 -1.31 -2.77
N ILE A 76 -9.84 -1.76 -2.34
CA ILE A 76 -10.95 -0.85 -1.99
C ILE A 76 -10.55 0.07 -0.84
N ILE A 77 -9.94 -0.49 0.21
CA ILE A 77 -9.46 0.29 1.36
C ILE A 77 -8.40 1.30 0.92
N MET A 78 -7.46 0.91 0.05
CA MET A 78 -6.48 1.84 -0.51
C MET A 78 -7.13 2.97 -1.31
N ALA A 79 -8.14 2.66 -2.13
CA ALA A 79 -8.88 3.65 -2.90
C ALA A 79 -9.61 4.65 -1.97
N ILE A 80 -10.23 4.17 -0.89
CA ILE A 80 -10.84 5.03 0.13
C ILE A 80 -9.78 5.95 0.74
N GLY A 81 -8.61 5.42 1.12
CA GLY A 81 -7.51 6.23 1.66
C GLY A 81 -7.05 7.33 0.68
N ALA A 82 -6.96 7.00 -0.61
CA ALA A 82 -6.62 7.97 -1.65
C ALA A 82 -7.70 9.06 -1.81
N LEU A 83 -8.99 8.69 -1.74
CA LEU A 83 -10.09 9.66 -1.79
C LEU A 83 -10.12 10.59 -0.58
N VAL A 84 -9.71 10.12 0.60
CA VAL A 84 -9.59 10.95 1.82
C VAL A 84 -8.52 12.04 1.67
N PHE A 85 -7.54 11.88 0.77
CA PHE A 85 -6.57 12.94 0.52
C PHE A 85 -7.15 14.16 -0.21
N ILE A 86 -8.25 14.01 -0.95
CA ILE A 86 -8.92 15.13 -1.62
C ILE A 86 -9.40 16.17 -0.59
N PRO A 87 -10.26 15.83 0.40
CA PRO A 87 -10.66 16.78 1.42
C PRO A 87 -9.50 17.15 2.36
N ALA A 88 -8.50 16.28 2.55
CA ALA A 88 -7.32 16.64 3.35
C ALA A 88 -6.53 17.80 2.74
N ALA A 89 -6.41 17.82 1.40
CA ALA A 89 -5.73 18.88 0.67
C ALA A 89 -6.54 20.18 0.64
N GLU A 90 -7.86 20.10 0.41
CA GLU A 90 -8.74 21.27 0.38
C GLU A 90 -8.88 21.94 1.75
N ALA A 91 -9.11 21.15 2.80
CA ALA A 91 -9.30 21.65 4.16
C ALA A 91 -7.98 21.96 4.89
N ARG A 92 -6.82 21.68 4.27
CA ARG A 92 -5.48 21.85 4.85
C ARG A 92 -5.35 21.27 6.27
N THR A 93 -6.06 20.16 6.51
CA THR A 93 -6.22 19.62 7.86
C THR A 93 -5.32 18.42 8.08
N TYR A 94 -4.30 18.63 8.92
CA TYR A 94 -3.30 17.62 9.30
C TYR A 94 -3.91 16.27 9.74
N TRP A 95 -4.98 16.32 10.55
CA TRP A 95 -5.61 15.10 11.09
C TRP A 95 -6.29 14.25 10.03
N ILE A 96 -6.91 14.87 9.02
CA ILE A 96 -7.53 14.15 7.90
C ILE A 96 -6.44 13.49 7.05
N PHE A 97 -5.30 14.16 6.86
CA PHE A 97 -4.16 13.60 6.16
C PHE A 97 -3.58 12.36 6.88
N LEU A 98 -3.43 12.43 8.21
CA LEU A 98 -3.04 11.28 9.04
C LEU A 98 -4.00 10.09 8.88
N THR A 99 -5.30 10.35 8.91
CA THR A 99 -6.33 9.31 8.71
C THR A 99 -6.23 8.71 7.32
N GLY A 100 -6.03 9.51 6.28
CA GLY A 100 -5.83 9.04 4.91
C GLY A 100 -4.62 8.10 4.79
N ILE A 101 -3.47 8.50 5.34
CA ILE A 101 -2.25 7.68 5.36
C ILE A 101 -2.47 6.37 6.13
N PHE A 102 -3.16 6.41 7.27
CA PHE A 102 -3.46 5.21 8.05
C PHE A 102 -4.39 4.24 7.31
N ILE A 103 -5.44 4.74 6.67
CA ILE A 103 -6.36 3.93 5.84
C ILE A 103 -5.59 3.32 4.67
N GLN A 104 -4.73 4.09 4.01
CA GLN A 104 -3.94 3.59 2.89
C GLN A 104 -2.92 2.54 3.32
N GLY A 105 -2.26 2.74 4.46
CA GLY A 105 -1.40 1.74 5.11
C GLY A 105 -2.16 0.45 5.44
N THR A 106 -3.42 0.57 5.86
CA THR A 106 -4.29 -0.58 6.16
C THR A 106 -4.58 -1.39 4.91
N GLY A 107 -4.95 -0.70 3.82
CA GLY A 107 -5.17 -1.33 2.53
C GLY A 107 -3.92 -2.01 2.00
N MET A 108 -2.75 -1.36 2.11
CA MET A 108 -1.46 -1.98 1.75
C MET A 108 -1.15 -3.22 2.58
N THR A 109 -1.34 -3.14 3.90
CA THR A 109 -1.10 -4.26 4.82
C THR A 109 -1.92 -5.46 4.40
N MET A 110 -3.20 -5.24 4.12
CA MET A 110 -4.12 -6.29 3.71
C MET A 110 -3.77 -6.88 2.36
N LEU A 111 -3.42 -6.03 1.40
CA LEU A 111 -2.97 -6.47 0.09
C LEU A 111 -1.70 -7.31 0.14
N GLN A 112 -0.65 -6.84 0.83
CA GLN A 112 0.63 -7.56 0.96
C GLN A 112 0.45 -8.88 1.72
N THR A 113 -0.33 -8.88 2.80
CA THR A 113 -0.65 -10.09 3.56
C THR A 113 -1.35 -11.13 2.70
N ALA A 114 -2.13 -10.71 1.70
CA ALA A 114 -2.80 -11.62 0.77
C ALA A 114 -1.92 -12.00 -0.44
N SER A 115 -1.25 -11.04 -1.08
CA SER A 115 -0.53 -11.24 -2.34
C SER A 115 0.77 -12.02 -2.16
N ASN A 116 1.49 -11.80 -1.06
CA ASN A 116 2.80 -12.42 -0.84
C ASN A 116 2.70 -13.95 -0.68
N PRO A 117 1.76 -14.50 0.11
CA PRO A 117 1.55 -15.95 0.12
C PRO A 117 0.88 -16.44 -1.17
N TYR A 118 0.00 -15.64 -1.79
CA TYR A 118 -0.73 -16.08 -2.97
C TYR A 118 0.20 -16.32 -4.18
N ILE A 119 1.24 -15.51 -4.39
CA ILE A 119 2.19 -15.72 -5.49
C ILE A 119 3.07 -16.96 -5.31
N THR A 120 3.35 -17.37 -4.07
CA THR A 120 4.19 -18.56 -3.80
C THR A 120 3.44 -19.83 -4.10
N ILE A 121 2.15 -19.90 -3.74
CA ILE A 121 1.27 -21.04 -4.04
C ILE A 121 0.82 -21.07 -5.51
N LEU A 122 0.94 -19.96 -6.24
CA LEU A 122 0.57 -19.87 -7.64
C LEU A 122 1.63 -20.50 -8.57
N GLY A 123 1.70 -21.83 -8.54
CA GLY A 123 2.58 -22.64 -9.40
C GLY A 123 3.62 -23.45 -8.62
N PRO A 124 4.60 -24.06 -9.32
CA PRO A 124 5.59 -24.92 -8.68
C PRO A 124 6.41 -24.16 -7.63
N ILE A 125 6.64 -24.78 -6.47
CA ILE A 125 7.40 -24.20 -5.35
C ILE A 125 8.84 -23.90 -5.78
N LYS A 126 9.45 -24.77 -6.61
CA LYS A 126 10.82 -24.59 -7.13
C LYS A 126 11.02 -23.27 -7.90
N SER A 127 9.97 -22.70 -8.48
CA SER A 127 10.03 -21.43 -9.22
C SER A 127 9.40 -20.25 -8.45
N ALA A 128 9.05 -20.42 -7.17
CA ALA A 128 8.45 -19.36 -6.35
C ALA A 128 9.38 -18.15 -6.20
N ALA A 129 10.68 -18.37 -5.95
CA ALA A 129 11.66 -17.30 -5.84
C ALA A 129 11.71 -16.43 -7.11
N LYS A 130 11.70 -17.05 -8.30
CA LYS A 130 11.65 -16.33 -9.58
C LYS A 130 10.39 -15.48 -9.72
N ARG A 131 9.22 -16.00 -9.31
CA ARG A 131 7.97 -15.23 -9.34
C ARG A 131 8.02 -14.02 -8.42
N ILE A 132 8.45 -14.20 -7.17
CA ILE A 132 8.62 -13.09 -6.22
C ILE A 132 9.58 -12.04 -6.77
N ALA A 133 10.70 -12.45 -7.37
CA ALA A 133 11.67 -11.53 -7.96
C ALA A 133 11.03 -10.67 -9.07
N ILE A 134 10.22 -11.26 -9.96
CA ILE A 134 9.48 -10.52 -10.98
C ILE A 134 8.52 -9.51 -10.35
N MET A 135 7.83 -9.89 -9.27
CA MET A 135 6.96 -8.95 -8.53
C MET A 135 7.75 -7.79 -7.92
N GLY A 136 8.94 -8.06 -7.37
CA GLY A 136 9.85 -7.05 -6.84
C GLY A 136 10.36 -6.08 -7.89
N ILE A 137 10.65 -6.55 -9.11
CA ILE A 137 10.99 -5.70 -10.25
C ILE A 137 9.81 -4.79 -10.59
N SER A 138 8.61 -5.35 -10.69
CA SER A 138 7.39 -4.56 -10.99
C SER A 138 7.15 -3.47 -9.95
N ASN A 139 7.34 -3.77 -8.67
CA ASN A 139 7.25 -2.79 -7.58
C ASN A 139 8.28 -1.67 -7.73
N LYS A 140 9.55 -2.01 -7.97
CA LYS A 140 10.62 -1.01 -8.13
C LYS A 140 10.42 -0.12 -9.36
N VAL A 141 9.98 -0.69 -10.48
CA VAL A 141 9.64 0.07 -11.70
C VAL A 141 8.52 1.07 -11.41
N ALA A 142 7.49 0.64 -10.69
CA ALA A 142 6.40 1.52 -10.29
C ALA A 142 6.86 2.66 -9.40
N GLY A 143 7.72 2.37 -8.42
CA GLY A 143 8.32 3.39 -7.56
C GLY A 143 9.16 4.42 -8.33
N ALA A 144 9.94 3.96 -9.31
CA ALA A 144 10.72 4.85 -10.17
C ALA A 144 9.82 5.79 -10.98
N LEU A 145 8.72 5.27 -11.56
CA LEU A 145 7.74 6.08 -12.29
C LEU A 145 6.99 7.06 -11.38
N ALA A 146 6.71 6.66 -10.15
CA ALA A 146 6.02 7.48 -9.16
C ALA A 146 6.78 8.76 -8.81
N ASN A 147 8.12 8.76 -8.89
CA ASN A 147 8.95 9.94 -8.64
C ASN A 147 9.03 10.91 -9.83
N LEU A 148 8.54 10.52 -11.01
CA LEU A 148 8.56 11.36 -12.21
C LEU A 148 7.33 12.28 -12.31
N VAL A 149 6.35 12.10 -11.42
CA VAL A 149 5.08 12.83 -11.35
C VAL A 149 5.00 13.52 -10.00
#